data_AF-A0A519VK89-F1
#
_entry.id   AF-A0A519VK89-F1
#
_cell.length_a   1.000
_cell.length_b   1.000
_cell.length_c   1.000
_cell.angle_alpha   90.00
_cell.angle_beta   90.00
_cell.angle_gamma   90.00
#
_symmetry.space_group_name_H-M   'P 1'
#
loop_
_entity.id
_entity.type
_entity.pdbx_description
1 polymer ?
#
loop_
_entity_poly.entity_id
_entity_poly.type
_entity_poly.pdbx_seq_one_letter_code
_entity_poly.pdbx_strand_id
1 'polypeptide(L)'
;MSSFKYSLGLLPALAVAAACSSGPSQEEKQQAQTETPAQTISTPTDETVHLPAPYATKSVSKRVDIIDWPAGQTPTAPAGFTVHEYAGNFESPRWAYVAPNGDVFVAEASTLPKGTKKQIAATLGLDKSRSLQRTSANRVTLLRDTNGDGKPEVRSVFLSGLDQPFGMLVMGGYFYVANT
;
A
#
# COMPACT_ATOMS: atom_id res chain seq x y z
N MET A 1 -55.40 -7.19 -50.07
CA MET A 1 -54.61 -7.19 -48.83
C MET A 1 -53.16 -7.53 -49.17
N SER A 2 -52.26 -6.61 -48.79
CA SER A 2 -50.80 -6.70 -48.69
C SER A 2 -49.96 -7.27 -49.84
N SER A 3 -49.32 -6.36 -50.56
CA SER A 3 -48.12 -6.55 -51.37
C SER A 3 -46.88 -6.49 -50.47
N PHE A 4 -45.93 -7.42 -50.62
CA PHE A 4 -44.57 -7.23 -50.09
C PHE A 4 -43.55 -7.58 -51.16
N LYS A 5 -42.82 -6.55 -51.62
CA LYS A 5 -41.73 -6.63 -52.59
C LYS A 5 -40.43 -6.82 -51.80
N TYR A 6 -39.62 -7.82 -52.16
CA TYR A 6 -38.26 -7.98 -51.65
C TYR A 6 -37.33 -7.03 -52.42
N SER A 7 -36.77 -6.05 -51.73
CA SER A 7 -35.71 -5.17 -52.24
C SER A 7 -34.37 -5.68 -51.74
N LEU A 8 -33.48 -6.00 -52.68
CA LEU A 8 -32.10 -6.42 -52.46
C LEU A 8 -31.28 -5.19 -52.05
N GLY A 9 -30.99 -5.06 -50.76
CA GLY A 9 -30.22 -3.94 -50.20
C GLY A 9 -28.72 -4.20 -50.25
N LEU A 10 -28.04 -3.45 -51.10
CA LEU A 10 -26.58 -3.35 -51.25
C LEU A 10 -25.94 -2.82 -49.95
N LEU A 11 -24.92 -3.52 -49.42
CA LEU A 11 -24.07 -3.04 -48.34
C LEU A 11 -23.28 -1.79 -48.76
N PRO A 12 -23.10 -0.82 -47.86
CA PRO A 12 -21.85 -0.09 -47.74
C PRO A 12 -21.16 -0.50 -46.44
N ALA A 13 -20.01 -1.16 -46.58
CA ALA A 13 -19.04 -1.30 -45.51
C ALA A 13 -18.46 0.09 -45.19
N LEU A 14 -18.89 0.69 -44.08
CA LEU A 14 -18.28 1.91 -43.56
C LEU A 14 -17.12 1.50 -42.65
N ALA A 15 -15.90 1.61 -43.18
CA ALA A 15 -14.66 1.41 -42.46
C ALA A 15 -14.52 2.48 -41.36
N VAL A 16 -14.74 2.11 -40.10
CA VAL A 16 -14.32 2.93 -38.95
C VAL A 16 -12.83 2.66 -38.74
N ALA A 17 -12.00 3.38 -39.48
CA ALA A 17 -10.56 3.39 -39.29
C ALA A 17 -10.18 4.49 -38.27
N ALA A 18 -9.40 4.06 -37.27
CA ALA A 18 -8.40 4.84 -36.55
C ALA A 18 -8.85 6.15 -35.86
N ALA A 19 -9.18 6.07 -34.56
CA ALA A 19 -9.07 7.23 -33.67
C ALA A 19 -8.84 6.79 -32.20
N CYS A 20 -7.73 6.12 -31.93
CA CYS A 20 -7.20 5.95 -30.57
C CYS A 20 -5.68 6.19 -30.59
N SER A 21 -5.28 7.34 -31.13
CA SER A 21 -3.90 7.83 -31.00
C SER A 21 -3.78 9.37 -31.06
N SER A 22 -4.88 10.10 -31.26
CA SER A 22 -4.89 11.56 -31.21
C SER A 22 -5.42 12.01 -29.86
N GLY A 23 -4.57 12.71 -29.10
CA GLY A 23 -5.00 13.40 -27.87
C GLY A 23 -6.06 14.47 -28.15
N PRO A 24 -6.60 15.10 -27.10
CA PRO A 24 -7.73 16.02 -27.19
C PRO A 24 -7.50 17.14 -28.21
N SER A 25 -8.57 17.53 -28.90
CA SER A 25 -8.53 18.54 -29.96
C SER A 25 -8.14 19.91 -29.40
N GLN A 26 -7.73 20.85 -30.27
CA GLN A 26 -7.38 22.20 -29.83
C GLN A 26 -8.57 22.92 -29.18
N GLU A 27 -9.78 22.66 -29.67
CA GLU A 27 -11.02 23.23 -29.14
C GLU A 27 -11.35 22.65 -27.76
N GLU A 28 -11.15 21.35 -27.58
CA GLU A 28 -11.37 20.63 -26.32
C GLU A 28 -10.38 21.07 -25.23
N LYS A 29 -9.12 21.34 -25.62
CA LYS A 29 -8.10 21.93 -24.73
C LYS A 29 -8.44 23.39 -24.34
N GLN A 30 -9.00 24.16 -25.26
CA GLN A 30 -9.41 25.54 -24.98
C GLN A 30 -10.64 25.62 -24.06
N GLN A 31 -11.62 24.73 -24.23
CA GLN A 31 -12.75 24.61 -23.31
C GLN A 31 -12.30 24.17 -21.91
N ALA A 32 -11.44 23.16 -21.80
CA ALA A 32 -10.89 22.72 -20.52
C ALA A 32 -10.13 23.83 -19.76
N GLN A 33 -9.40 24.70 -20.49
CA GLN A 33 -8.73 25.87 -19.91
C GLN A 33 -9.70 26.97 -19.44
N THR A 34 -10.88 27.07 -20.05
CA THR A 34 -11.90 28.05 -19.69
C THR A 34 -12.72 27.60 -18.48
N GLU A 35 -13.00 26.30 -18.39
CA GLU A 35 -13.78 25.68 -17.30
C GLU A 35 -12.93 25.41 -16.04
N THR A 36 -11.62 25.19 -16.19
CA THR A 36 -10.67 25.01 -15.09
C THR A 36 -9.47 25.96 -15.27
N PRO A 37 -9.63 27.27 -14.96
CA PRO A 37 -8.52 28.21 -15.10
C PRO A 37 -7.38 27.81 -14.15
N ALA A 38 -6.17 27.69 -14.70
CA ALA A 38 -5.00 27.40 -13.89
C ALA A 38 -4.79 28.53 -12.87
N GLN A 39 -4.85 28.21 -11.58
CA GLN A 39 -4.45 29.14 -10.53
C GLN A 39 -2.93 29.23 -10.52
N THR A 40 -2.38 30.26 -11.16
CA THR A 40 -0.97 30.61 -11.00
C THR A 40 -0.84 31.42 -9.72
N ILE A 41 -0.27 30.79 -8.68
CA ILE A 41 0.11 31.50 -7.48
C ILE A 41 1.46 32.16 -7.77
N SER A 42 1.45 33.46 -8.09
CA SER A 42 2.68 34.23 -8.20
C SER A 42 3.30 34.36 -6.81
N THR A 43 4.42 33.67 -6.57
CA THR A 43 5.24 33.93 -5.39
C THR A 43 5.77 35.36 -5.50
N PRO A 44 5.55 36.25 -4.52
CA PRO A 44 6.08 37.60 -4.58
C PRO A 44 7.61 37.56 -4.72
N THR A 45 8.14 38.19 -5.77
CA THR A 45 9.56 38.16 -6.15
C THR A 45 10.48 38.91 -5.15
N ASP A 46 9.92 39.57 -4.13
CA ASP A 46 10.63 40.56 -3.33
C ASP A 46 10.71 40.24 -1.81
N GLU A 47 10.46 38.99 -1.43
CA GLU A 47 10.82 38.53 -0.09
C GLU A 47 12.06 37.62 -0.22
N THR A 48 13.20 38.12 0.26
CA THR A 48 14.39 37.29 0.42
C THR A 48 14.06 36.16 1.40
N VAL A 49 13.76 34.97 0.87
CA VAL A 49 13.41 33.79 1.68
C VAL A 49 14.66 33.36 2.45
N HIS A 50 14.76 33.78 3.70
CA HIS A 50 15.89 33.46 4.57
C HIS A 50 15.70 32.07 5.19
N LEU A 51 15.99 31.03 4.42
CA LEU A 51 15.96 29.66 4.92
C LEU A 51 17.17 29.39 5.84
N PRO A 52 16.99 28.66 6.96
CA PRO A 52 18.11 28.19 7.75
C PRO A 52 18.99 27.27 6.90
N ALA A 53 20.31 27.30 7.14
CA ALA A 53 21.22 26.37 6.47
C ALA A 53 20.81 24.91 6.74
N PRO A 54 21.07 23.98 5.79
CA PRO A 54 20.92 22.56 6.05
C PRO A 54 21.59 22.17 7.37
N TYR A 55 20.89 21.39 8.20
CA TYR A 55 21.35 20.95 9.52
C TYR A 55 21.56 22.06 10.58
N ALA A 56 20.85 23.19 10.46
CA ALA A 56 20.88 24.26 11.47
C ALA A 56 20.52 23.78 12.89
N THR A 57 19.82 22.66 13.03
CA THR A 57 19.51 22.02 14.31
C THR A 57 19.90 20.54 14.31
N LYS A 58 20.06 19.97 15.51
CA LYS A 58 20.29 18.53 15.66
C LYS A 58 19.03 17.76 15.30
N SER A 59 19.22 16.58 14.71
CA SER A 59 18.13 15.64 14.48
C SER A 59 17.54 15.19 15.82
N VAL A 60 16.21 15.22 15.90
CA VAL A 60 15.44 14.68 17.01
C VAL A 60 14.52 13.59 16.50
N SER A 61 14.21 12.61 17.34
CA SER A 61 13.27 11.54 17.02
C SER A 61 12.24 11.43 18.12
N LYS A 62 10.96 11.49 17.75
CA LYS A 62 9.84 11.19 18.64
C LYS A 62 9.28 9.84 18.24
N ARG A 63 9.71 8.79 18.94
CA ARG A 63 9.19 7.44 18.71
C ARG A 63 7.84 7.28 19.37
N VAL A 64 7.05 6.37 18.83
CA VAL A 64 5.77 5.95 19.40
C VAL A 64 6.02 5.02 20.59
N ASP A 65 5.13 5.04 21.57
CA ASP A 65 5.05 4.01 22.59
C ASP A 65 3.95 3.04 22.15
N ILE A 66 4.29 1.77 21.92
CA ILE A 66 3.28 0.77 21.53
C ILE A 66 2.51 0.35 22.79
N ILE A 67 1.20 0.57 22.74
CA ILE A 67 0.24 0.10 23.73
C ILE A 67 -0.62 -0.98 23.09
N ASP A 68 -0.81 -2.08 23.81
CA ASP A 68 -1.70 -3.15 23.36
C ASP A 68 -3.16 -2.71 23.55
N TRP A 69 -4.08 -3.31 22.79
CA TRP A 69 -5.50 -3.02 22.97
C TRP A 69 -5.96 -3.47 24.35
N PRO A 70 -6.79 -2.67 25.05
CA PRO A 70 -7.46 -3.16 26.24
C PRO A 70 -8.23 -4.44 25.93
N ALA A 71 -8.26 -5.38 26.88
CA ALA A 71 -8.93 -6.66 26.68
C ALA A 71 -10.40 -6.45 26.25
N GLY A 72 -10.79 -7.08 25.14
CA GLY A 72 -12.14 -6.99 24.58
C GLY A 72 -12.46 -5.66 23.88
N GLN A 73 -11.49 -4.76 23.69
CA GLN A 73 -11.69 -3.51 22.94
C GLN A 73 -11.01 -3.54 21.59
N THR A 74 -11.63 -2.87 20.61
CA THR A 74 -11.10 -2.58 19.29
C THR A 74 -11.14 -1.08 19.04
N PRO A 75 -10.36 -0.56 18.08
CA PRO A 75 -10.50 0.81 17.60
C PRO A 75 -11.95 1.12 17.16
N THR A 76 -12.39 2.35 17.39
CA THR A 76 -13.71 2.83 16.95
C THR A 76 -13.68 3.10 15.45
N ALA A 77 -14.51 2.39 14.69
CA ALA A 77 -14.73 2.68 13.28
C ALA A 77 -15.79 3.77 13.06
N PRO A 78 -15.79 4.44 11.88
CA PRO A 78 -16.90 5.29 11.46
C PRO A 78 -18.23 4.54 11.37
N ALA A 79 -19.34 5.27 11.34
CA ALA A 79 -20.67 4.69 11.19
C ALA A 79 -20.78 3.82 9.92
N GLY A 80 -21.40 2.64 10.05
CA GLY A 80 -21.53 1.66 8.97
C GLY A 80 -20.35 0.69 8.83
N PHE A 81 -19.30 0.84 9.66
CA PHE A 81 -18.14 -0.05 9.69
C PHE A 81 -17.99 -0.73 11.05
N THR A 82 -17.33 -1.89 11.07
CA THR A 82 -16.97 -2.61 12.29
C THR A 82 -15.50 -3.02 12.21
N VAL A 83 -14.82 -3.04 13.36
CA VAL A 83 -13.44 -3.51 13.45
C VAL A 83 -13.43 -4.89 14.08
N HIS A 84 -12.78 -5.83 13.41
CA HIS A 84 -12.44 -7.13 13.97
C HIS A 84 -10.93 -7.33 13.86
N GLU A 85 -10.33 -7.93 14.88
CA GLU A 85 -8.95 -8.38 14.77
C GLU A 85 -8.89 -9.56 13.80
N TYR A 86 -8.24 -9.38 12.66
CA TYR A 86 -8.04 -10.46 11.69
C TYR A 86 -6.97 -11.45 12.17
N ALA A 87 -5.85 -10.94 12.67
CA ALA A 87 -4.73 -11.73 13.18
C ALA A 87 -3.79 -10.88 14.06
N GLY A 88 -3.31 -11.45 15.16
CA GLY A 88 -2.33 -10.83 16.07
C GLY A 88 -1.06 -11.65 16.26
N ASN A 89 -0.24 -11.26 17.24
CA ASN A 89 1.00 -11.96 17.65
C ASN A 89 2.06 -12.08 16.54
N PHE A 90 2.24 -11.02 15.75
CA PHE A 90 3.33 -10.91 14.78
C PHE A 90 4.61 -10.36 15.40
N GLU A 91 5.74 -10.77 14.85
CA GLU A 91 7.07 -10.28 15.22
C GLU A 91 7.52 -9.22 14.21
N SER A 92 7.32 -7.95 14.55
CA SER A 92 7.63 -6.79 13.69
C SER A 92 7.07 -6.93 12.26
N PRO A 93 5.74 -6.99 12.09
CA PRO A 93 5.13 -7.03 10.76
C PRO A 93 5.43 -5.73 10.02
N ARG A 94 5.86 -5.82 8.76
CA ARG A 94 6.28 -4.68 7.94
C ARG A 94 5.41 -4.44 6.71
N TRP A 95 4.82 -5.51 6.16
CA TRP A 95 3.99 -5.47 4.96
C TRP A 95 2.95 -6.59 5.01
N ALA A 96 1.74 -6.30 4.54
CA ALA A 96 0.70 -7.29 4.29
C ALA A 96 0.29 -7.25 2.81
N TYR A 97 0.12 -8.42 2.19
CA TYR A 97 -0.27 -8.56 0.79
C TYR A 97 -1.41 -9.56 0.67
N VAL A 98 -2.53 -9.13 0.08
CA VAL A 98 -3.66 -10.00 -0.23
C VAL A 98 -3.49 -10.52 -1.66
N ALA A 99 -3.35 -11.82 -1.81
CA ALA A 99 -3.22 -12.46 -3.11
C ALA A 99 -4.59 -12.64 -3.79
N PRO A 100 -4.63 -12.88 -5.12
CA PRO A 100 -5.89 -13.04 -5.86
C PRO A 100 -6.80 -14.17 -5.37
N ASN A 101 -6.25 -15.17 -4.67
CA ASN A 101 -7.00 -16.27 -4.08
C ASN A 101 -7.52 -15.98 -2.66
N GLY A 102 -7.32 -14.77 -2.14
CA GLY A 102 -7.77 -14.36 -0.80
C GLY A 102 -6.76 -14.64 0.32
N ASP A 103 -5.66 -15.33 0.05
CA ASP A 103 -4.59 -15.51 1.03
C ASP A 103 -3.97 -14.18 1.43
N VAL A 104 -3.66 -14.03 2.71
CA VAL A 104 -2.94 -12.86 3.23
C VAL A 104 -1.53 -13.27 3.63
N PHE A 105 -0.54 -12.66 3.00
CA PHE A 105 0.87 -12.84 3.32
C PHE A 105 1.37 -11.66 4.16
N VAL A 106 2.08 -11.96 5.25
CA VAL A 106 2.64 -10.94 6.15
C VAL A 106 4.14 -11.10 6.21
N ALA A 107 4.88 -10.06 5.82
CA ALA A 107 6.33 -10.02 5.97
C ALA A 107 6.69 -9.57 7.38
N GLU A 108 7.48 -10.39 8.08
CA GLU A 108 7.88 -10.17 9.46
C GLU A 108 9.40 -10.07 9.55
N ALA A 109 9.91 -8.91 9.99
CA ALA A 109 11.34 -8.68 10.15
C ALA A 109 11.65 -7.46 11.02
N SER A 110 12.83 -7.47 11.63
CA SER A 110 13.32 -6.41 12.50
C SER A 110 14.74 -5.99 12.11
N THR A 111 15.05 -4.71 12.30
CA THR A 111 16.42 -4.22 12.17
C THR A 111 17.22 -4.61 13.41
N LEU A 112 18.26 -5.42 13.23
CA LEU A 112 19.10 -5.85 14.35
C LEU A 112 19.97 -4.69 14.90
N PRO A 113 20.11 -4.58 16.24
CA PRO A 113 20.88 -3.53 16.87
C PRO A 113 22.37 -3.62 16.51
N LYS A 114 22.91 -2.51 15.99
CA LYS A 114 24.36 -2.34 15.78
C LYS A 114 24.99 -1.59 16.96
N GLY A 115 26.06 -2.15 17.52
CA GLY A 115 26.83 -1.58 18.63
C GLY A 115 26.27 -1.93 20.02
N THR A 116 27.18 -1.99 21.00
CA THR A 116 26.93 -2.55 22.34
C THR A 116 25.76 -1.89 23.06
N LYS A 117 25.65 -0.55 23.02
CA LYS A 117 24.56 0.17 23.70
C LYS A 117 23.17 -0.24 23.18
N LYS A 118 23.02 -0.35 21.86
CA LYS A 118 21.74 -0.76 21.25
C LYS A 118 21.44 -2.23 21.50
N GLN A 119 22.47 -3.08 21.52
CA GLN A 119 22.31 -4.51 21.84
C GLN A 119 21.83 -4.70 23.29
N ILE A 120 22.40 -3.97 24.24
CA ILE A 120 21.95 -3.98 25.65
C ILE A 120 20.51 -3.47 25.74
N ALA A 121 20.20 -2.35 25.09
CA ALA A 121 18.84 -1.79 25.10
C ALA A 121 17.81 -2.75 24.51
N ALA A 122 18.13 -3.43 23.40
CA ALA A 122 17.27 -4.45 22.80
C ALA A 122 17.09 -5.67 23.72
N THR A 123 18.18 -6.12 24.35
CA THR A 123 18.16 -7.28 25.26
C THR A 123 17.33 -7.01 26.51
N LEU A 124 17.39 -5.78 27.03
CA LEU A 124 16.63 -5.35 28.19
C LEU A 124 15.21 -4.84 27.83
N GLY A 125 14.81 -4.85 26.56
CA GLY A 125 13.48 -4.41 26.14
C GLY A 125 13.18 -2.94 26.41
N LEU A 126 14.20 -2.08 26.38
CA LEU A 126 14.06 -0.66 26.76
C LEU A 126 13.41 0.22 25.67
N ASP A 127 13.21 -0.32 24.47
CA ASP A 127 12.57 0.39 23.36
C ASP A 127 11.05 0.16 23.36
N LYS A 128 10.30 1.11 23.95
CA LYS A 128 8.83 1.07 24.00
C LYS A 128 8.16 1.08 22.62
N SER A 129 8.86 1.55 21.59
CA SER A 129 8.38 1.50 20.21
C SER A 129 8.45 0.11 19.59
N ARG A 130 9.10 -0.85 20.28
CA ARG A 130 9.37 -2.21 19.81
C ARG A 130 10.08 -2.25 18.45
N SER A 131 10.73 -1.16 18.03
CA SER A 131 11.46 -1.05 16.75
C SER A 131 12.84 -1.73 16.80
N LEU A 132 13.41 -1.84 18.01
CA LEU A 132 14.72 -2.40 18.26
C LEU A 132 14.58 -3.78 18.90
N GLN A 133 14.66 -4.82 18.08
CA GLN A 133 14.53 -6.21 18.53
C GLN A 133 15.88 -6.91 18.59
N ARG A 134 16.03 -7.87 19.51
CA ARG A 134 17.25 -8.69 19.62
C ARG A 134 17.40 -9.65 18.44
N THR A 135 16.28 -10.14 17.92
CA THR A 135 16.18 -11.09 16.81
C THR A 135 15.32 -10.51 15.70
N SER A 136 15.35 -11.16 14.54
CA SER A 136 14.46 -10.86 13.43
C SER A 136 13.77 -12.15 13.01
N ALA A 137 12.46 -12.07 12.80
CA ALA A 137 11.63 -13.14 12.27
C ALA A 137 12.10 -13.64 10.90
N ASN A 138 12.42 -12.69 10.01
CA ASN A 138 12.96 -12.94 8.67
C ASN A 138 12.15 -14.01 7.91
N ARG A 139 10.83 -13.82 7.88
CA ARG A 139 9.88 -14.78 7.30
C ARG A 139 8.71 -14.08 6.61
N VAL A 140 8.01 -14.85 5.80
CA VAL A 140 6.66 -14.52 5.32
C VAL A 140 5.68 -15.51 5.95
N THR A 141 4.67 -15.00 6.64
CA THR A 141 3.58 -15.77 7.23
C THR A 141 2.38 -15.76 6.31
N LEU A 142 1.81 -16.93 6.03
CA LEU A 142 0.55 -17.10 5.32
C LEU A 142 -0.60 -17.17 6.33
N LEU A 143 -1.66 -16.41 6.05
CA LEU A 143 -2.97 -16.52 6.65
C LEU A 143 -3.99 -16.89 5.57
N ARG A 144 -4.84 -17.89 5.87
CA ARG A 144 -5.95 -18.27 4.99
C ARG A 144 -7.23 -18.38 5.81
N ASP A 145 -8.21 -17.59 5.39
CA ASP A 145 -9.60 -17.65 5.81
C ASP A 145 -10.37 -18.48 4.77
N THR A 146 -10.86 -19.64 5.18
CA THR A 146 -11.47 -20.64 4.32
C THR A 146 -12.99 -20.49 4.28
N ASN A 147 -13.59 -19.92 5.33
CA ASN A 147 -15.04 -19.78 5.46
C ASN A 147 -15.53 -18.34 5.21
N GLY A 148 -14.61 -17.38 5.07
CA GLY A 148 -14.90 -15.97 4.80
C GLY A 148 -15.47 -15.22 6.00
N ASP A 149 -15.26 -15.70 7.23
CA ASP A 149 -15.79 -15.08 8.45
C ASP A 149 -14.91 -13.93 9.00
N GLY A 150 -13.78 -13.66 8.35
CA GLY A 150 -12.81 -12.65 8.76
C GLY A 150 -11.85 -13.14 9.83
N LYS A 151 -11.74 -14.45 10.06
CA LYS A 151 -10.75 -15.08 10.93
C LYS A 151 -10.03 -16.19 10.18
N PRO A 152 -8.70 -16.11 10.01
CA PRO A 152 -7.98 -17.16 9.30
C PRO A 152 -7.92 -18.45 10.11
N GLU A 153 -8.41 -19.56 9.54
CA GLU A 153 -8.23 -20.91 10.12
C GLU A 153 -6.78 -21.38 10.03
N VAL A 154 -6.07 -20.94 8.98
CA VAL A 154 -4.69 -21.36 8.74
C VAL A 154 -3.75 -20.21 9.00
N ARG A 155 -2.75 -20.47 9.85
CA ARG A 155 -1.55 -19.67 10.01
C ARG A 155 -0.34 -20.57 9.84
N SER A 156 0.56 -20.24 8.93
CA SER A 156 1.79 -21.00 8.72
C SER A 156 2.94 -20.13 8.22
N VAL A 157 4.17 -20.58 8.43
CA VAL A 157 5.35 -19.97 7.81
C VAL A 157 5.38 -20.39 6.34
N PHE A 158 5.19 -19.44 5.43
CA PHE A 158 5.19 -19.67 4.00
C PHE A 158 6.62 -19.71 3.44
N LEU A 159 7.44 -18.74 3.85
CA LEU A 159 8.87 -18.66 3.54
C LEU A 159 9.65 -18.26 4.79
N SER A 160 10.86 -18.78 4.95
CA SER A 160 11.76 -18.49 6.07
C SER A 160 13.20 -18.36 5.60
N GLY A 161 14.08 -17.90 6.49
CA GLY A 161 15.50 -17.70 6.15
C GLY A 161 15.73 -16.53 5.20
N LEU A 162 14.82 -15.57 5.21
CA LEU A 162 14.90 -14.35 4.41
C LEU A 162 15.84 -13.33 5.09
N ASP A 163 16.17 -12.26 4.39
CA ASP A 163 16.81 -11.07 4.98
C ASP A 163 15.88 -9.88 4.77
N GLN A 164 15.35 -9.38 5.88
CA GLN A 164 14.42 -8.25 5.95
C GLN A 164 13.37 -8.20 4.82
N PRO A 165 12.55 -9.26 4.66
CA PRO A 165 11.54 -9.29 3.62
C PRO A 165 10.57 -8.10 3.72
N PHE A 166 10.13 -7.60 2.57
CA PHE A 166 9.19 -6.50 2.50
C PHE A 166 8.10 -6.72 1.45
N GLY A 167 8.17 -6.01 0.31
CA GLY A 167 7.14 -6.09 -0.73
C GLY A 167 6.99 -7.51 -1.28
N MET A 168 5.75 -7.94 -1.46
CA MET A 168 5.38 -9.26 -1.98
C MET A 168 4.41 -9.09 -3.15
N LEU A 169 4.48 -9.99 -4.14
CA LEU A 169 3.63 -9.94 -5.32
C LEU A 169 3.43 -11.33 -5.93
N VAL A 170 2.19 -11.69 -6.23
CA VAL A 170 1.88 -12.82 -7.11
C VAL A 170 1.73 -12.30 -8.54
N MET A 171 2.52 -12.82 -9.47
CA MET A 171 2.44 -12.46 -10.89
C MET A 171 2.89 -13.63 -11.77
N GLY A 172 2.10 -13.96 -12.80
CA GLY A 172 2.46 -15.01 -13.77
C GLY A 172 2.66 -16.39 -13.14
N GLY A 173 1.97 -16.70 -12.04
CA GLY A 173 2.14 -17.96 -11.30
C GLY A 173 3.34 -18.02 -10.35
N TYR A 174 4.10 -16.93 -10.22
CA TYR A 174 5.22 -16.81 -9.30
C TYR A 174 4.87 -15.94 -8.10
N PHE A 175 5.52 -16.23 -6.96
CA PHE A 175 5.48 -15.41 -5.75
C PHE A 175 6.82 -14.70 -5.58
N TYR A 176 6.82 -13.38 -5.71
CA TYR A 176 8.00 -12.52 -5.56
C TYR A 176 8.06 -11.94 -4.16
N VAL A 177 9.28 -11.87 -3.60
CA VAL A 177 9.55 -11.22 -2.32
C VAL A 177 10.76 -10.31 -2.48
N ALA A 178 10.62 -9.06 -2.07
CA ALA A 178 11.76 -8.17 -1.90
C ALA A 178 12.55 -8.60 -0.67
N ASN A 179 13.82 -8.96 -0.85
CA ASN A 179 14.70 -9.54 0.16
C ASN A 179 16.02 -8.76 0.18
N THR A 180 16.39 -8.16 1.32
CA THR A 180 17.41 -7.10 1.41
C THR A 180 18.32 -7.23 2.61
#